data_AF-A0A9D4TSQ8-F1
#
_entry.id   AF-A0A9D4TSQ8-F1
#
_cell.length_a   1.000
_cell.length_b   1.000
_cell.length_c   1.000
_cell.angle_alpha   90.00
_cell.angle_beta   90.00
_cell.angle_gamma   90.00
#
_symmetry.space_group_name_H-M   'P 1'
#
loop_
_entity.id
_entity.type
_entity.pdbx_description
1 polymer ?
#
loop_
_entity_poly.entity_id
_entity_poly.type
_entity_poly.pdbx_seq_one_letter_code
_entity_poly.pdbx_strand_id
1 'polypeptide(L)'
;MPQLKIGPFYLGKPDADDREAVESASRVLPFNFPHVGVTRTAPPLPEDVAAEGWTVDHNRVMVGRGRAAYGKARRLLEEWRHFDLGWACVNAPTVKPGAPVVVTALSLFCWTCNPLRISYVEECALRRGSKQQLPPWSGAPPAAAAGARLQEQWLQTLRGVLPGRPSGDQTQPQAAAVAAARPPRGRRYAFAHTTLGGHQISGEERFTVAWNAEDDTVWYEIYTLSRPGTLVASAAHPVLRAFQRKFAADSCDAMQREMAAGAGSGK
;
A
#
# COMPACT_ATOMS: atom_id res chain seq x y z
N MET A 1 21.92 2.26 25.51
CA MET A 1 23.17 2.24 24.71
C MET A 1 22.86 2.94 23.40
N PRO A 2 23.70 3.86 22.91
CA PRO A 2 23.45 4.52 21.63
C PRO A 2 23.40 3.48 20.51
N GLN A 3 22.37 3.51 19.67
CA GLN A 3 22.27 2.58 18.56
C GLN A 3 23.31 2.91 17.49
N LEU A 4 23.98 1.88 16.96
CA LEU A 4 24.85 2.07 15.82
C LEU A 4 24.00 2.35 14.57
N LYS A 5 24.20 3.55 14.02
CA LYS A 5 23.54 4.04 12.81
C LYS A 5 24.56 4.17 11.69
N ILE A 6 24.30 3.52 10.55
CA ILE A 6 25.10 3.63 9.33
C ILE A 6 24.17 4.15 8.22
N GLY A 7 24.25 5.45 7.97
CA GLY A 7 23.32 6.12 7.04
C GLY A 7 21.87 6.00 7.51
N PRO A 8 20.94 5.45 6.69
CA PRO A 8 19.55 5.26 7.08
C PRO A 8 19.27 3.97 7.87
N PHE A 9 20.30 3.14 8.10
CA PHE A 9 20.16 1.81 8.69
C PHE A 9 20.55 1.82 10.17
N TYR A 10 19.76 1.12 10.98
CA TYR A 10 19.96 0.91 12.40
C TYR A 10 20.14 -0.58 12.67
N LEU A 11 21.12 -0.96 13.49
CA LEU A 11 21.30 -2.36 13.91
C LEU A 11 20.26 -2.81 14.97
N GLY A 12 19.67 -1.85 15.68
CA GLY A 12 18.56 -2.06 16.62
C GLY A 12 17.30 -1.34 16.15
N LYS A 13 16.17 -1.57 16.83
CA LYS A 13 14.93 -0.84 16.54
C LYS A 13 15.09 0.63 16.97
N PRO A 14 14.94 1.61 16.07
CA PRO A 14 15.05 3.03 16.40
C PRO A 14 14.22 3.38 17.63
N ASP A 15 14.83 4.11 18.56
CA ASP A 15 14.16 4.51 19.79
C ASP A 15 13.20 5.70 19.56
N ALA A 16 12.65 6.26 20.63
CA ALA A 16 11.72 7.39 20.52
C ALA A 16 12.41 8.64 19.97
N ASP A 17 13.63 8.93 20.42
CA ASP A 17 14.38 10.13 20.07
C ASP A 17 14.82 10.07 18.60
N ASP A 18 15.27 8.89 18.12
CA ASP A 18 15.58 8.66 16.71
C ASP A 18 14.38 8.94 15.79
N ARG A 19 13.19 8.46 16.21
CA ARG A 19 11.94 8.63 15.45
C ARG A 19 11.47 10.07 15.47
N GLU A 20 11.55 10.75 16.61
CA GLU A 20 11.19 12.15 16.76
C GLU A 20 12.11 13.07 15.95
N ALA A 21 13.42 12.77 15.90
CA ALA A 21 14.37 13.51 15.07
C ALA A 21 14.02 13.40 13.58
N VAL A 22 13.68 12.19 13.10
CA VAL A 22 13.24 11.96 11.72
C VAL A 22 11.92 12.67 11.45
N GLU A 23 10.96 12.61 12.37
CA GLU A 23 9.66 13.29 12.23
C GLU A 23 9.83 14.81 12.15
N SER A 24 10.66 15.38 13.02
CA SER A 24 10.94 16.81 13.06
C SER A 24 11.58 17.28 11.76
N ALA A 25 12.59 16.57 11.25
CA ALA A 25 13.20 16.85 9.95
C ALA A 25 12.18 16.71 8.80
N SER A 26 11.27 15.75 8.88
CA SER A 26 10.24 15.49 7.86
C SER A 26 9.24 16.64 7.68
N ARG A 27 9.24 17.66 8.54
CA ARG A 27 8.40 18.86 8.40
C ARG A 27 8.93 19.83 7.34
N VAL A 28 10.24 19.83 7.08
CA VAL A 28 10.90 20.79 6.18
C VAL A 28 11.56 20.15 4.96
N LEU A 29 11.82 18.83 4.98
CA LEU A 29 12.41 18.14 3.84
C LEU A 29 11.55 18.26 2.57
N PRO A 30 12.13 18.46 1.38
CA PRO A 30 11.38 18.45 0.15
C PRO A 30 10.95 17.04 -0.24
N PHE A 31 9.91 16.92 -1.06
CA PHE A 31 9.59 15.66 -1.73
C PHE A 31 10.74 15.27 -2.67
N ASN A 32 11.08 13.98 -2.72
CA ASN A 32 12.06 13.45 -3.69
C ASN A 32 11.38 12.78 -4.90
N PHE A 33 10.06 12.94 -5.02
CA PHE A 33 9.21 12.38 -6.06
C PHE A 33 8.60 13.52 -6.88
N PRO A 34 8.84 13.59 -8.20
CA PRO A 34 8.43 14.75 -9.01
C PRO A 34 6.93 14.81 -9.28
N HIS A 35 6.23 13.66 -9.28
CA HIS A 35 4.82 13.56 -9.69
C HIS A 35 3.85 13.55 -8.50
N VAL A 36 4.11 14.39 -7.49
CA VAL A 36 3.31 14.42 -6.24
C VAL A 36 1.83 14.58 -6.57
N GLY A 37 1.00 13.66 -6.07
CA GLY A 37 -0.44 13.63 -6.30
C GLY A 37 -0.89 12.89 -7.56
N VAL A 38 0.01 12.32 -8.36
CA VAL A 38 -0.37 11.58 -9.59
C VAL A 38 -1.27 10.39 -9.31
N THR A 39 -1.16 9.79 -8.11
CA THR A 39 -1.97 8.62 -7.74
C THR A 39 -3.44 8.98 -7.45
N ARG A 40 -3.81 10.27 -7.39
CA ARG A 40 -5.19 10.73 -7.16
C ARG A 40 -6.17 10.18 -8.18
N THR A 41 -5.77 10.22 -9.44
CA THR A 41 -6.61 9.85 -10.60
C THR A 41 -6.20 8.52 -11.22
N ALA A 42 -5.04 7.96 -10.81
CA ALA A 42 -4.59 6.67 -11.26
C ALA A 42 -5.35 5.53 -10.57
N PRO A 43 -5.60 4.40 -11.27
CA PRO A 43 -5.24 4.12 -12.67
C PRO A 43 -6.22 4.71 -13.70
N PRO A 44 -5.82 4.87 -14.98
CA PRO A 44 -4.44 4.73 -15.48
C PRO A 44 -3.55 5.92 -15.06
N LEU A 45 -2.24 5.74 -15.12
CA LEU A 45 -1.29 6.85 -14.99
C LEU A 45 -1.34 7.74 -16.24
N PRO A 46 -1.04 9.05 -16.13
CA PRO A 46 -0.75 9.89 -17.29
C PRO A 46 0.32 9.25 -18.19
N GLU A 47 0.19 9.40 -19.52
CA GLU A 47 1.05 8.73 -20.50
C GLU A 47 2.53 9.08 -20.34
N ASP A 48 2.82 10.35 -20.04
CA ASP A 48 4.17 10.87 -19.77
C ASP A 48 4.77 10.21 -18.52
N VAL A 49 3.99 10.10 -17.43
CA VAL A 49 4.44 9.43 -16.21
C VAL A 49 4.60 7.92 -16.44
N ALA A 50 3.68 7.28 -17.16
CA ALA A 50 3.75 5.85 -17.45
C ALA A 50 5.01 5.47 -18.27
N ALA A 51 5.47 6.37 -19.15
CA ALA A 51 6.65 6.16 -19.99
C ALA A 51 7.98 6.18 -19.20
N GLU A 52 8.00 6.69 -17.97
CA GLU A 52 9.22 6.82 -17.16
C GLU A 52 9.68 5.53 -16.46
N GLY A 53 8.99 4.40 -16.69
CA GLY A 53 9.43 3.09 -16.20
C GLY A 53 9.31 2.90 -14.68
N TRP A 54 8.33 3.56 -14.05
CA TRP A 54 8.05 3.40 -12.62
C TRP A 54 7.59 1.98 -12.29
N THR A 55 7.92 1.55 -11.08
CA THR A 55 7.32 0.34 -10.51
C THR A 55 5.93 0.68 -9.97
N VAL A 56 4.91 0.06 -10.53
CA VAL A 56 3.50 0.21 -10.12
C VAL A 56 3.04 -1.04 -9.39
N ASP A 57 2.54 -0.90 -8.17
CA ASP A 57 1.78 -1.96 -7.51
C ASP A 57 0.34 -1.49 -7.27
N HIS A 58 -0.61 -2.38 -7.54
CA HIS A 58 -2.02 -2.14 -7.27
C HIS A 58 -2.56 -3.37 -6.57
N ASN A 59 -2.88 -3.23 -5.28
CA ASN A 59 -3.39 -4.31 -4.43
C ASN A 59 -4.73 -3.89 -3.87
N ARG A 60 -5.66 -4.84 -3.76
CA ARG A 60 -6.99 -4.56 -3.23
C ARG A 60 -7.62 -5.80 -2.63
N VAL A 61 -8.49 -5.57 -1.66
CA VAL A 61 -9.23 -6.63 -0.99
C VAL A 61 -10.61 -6.14 -0.56
N MET A 62 -11.63 -7.00 -0.69
CA MET A 62 -12.96 -6.71 -0.17
C MET A 62 -12.93 -6.86 1.36
N VAL A 63 -13.41 -5.84 2.07
CA VAL A 63 -13.33 -5.75 3.54
C VAL A 63 -14.70 -5.76 4.22
N GLY A 64 -15.79 -5.67 3.46
CA GLY A 64 -17.14 -5.77 4.01
C GLY A 64 -18.22 -5.36 3.03
N ARG A 65 -19.44 -5.16 3.56
CA ARG A 65 -20.60 -4.65 2.83
C ARG A 65 -21.34 -3.58 3.61
N GLY A 66 -21.93 -2.62 2.92
CA GLY A 66 -22.76 -1.58 3.52
C GLY A 66 -22.03 -0.31 3.95
N ARG A 67 -22.80 0.75 4.12
CA ARG A 67 -22.33 2.05 4.63
C ARG A 67 -21.66 1.95 6.01
N ALA A 68 -22.14 1.05 6.87
CA ALA A 68 -21.55 0.84 8.19
C ALA A 68 -20.12 0.26 8.08
N ALA A 69 -19.91 -0.72 7.20
CA ALA A 69 -18.59 -1.27 6.93
C ALA A 69 -17.67 -0.22 6.29
N TYR A 70 -18.18 0.63 5.38
CA TYR A 70 -17.41 1.76 4.83
C TYR A 70 -16.95 2.72 5.94
N GLY A 71 -17.86 3.13 6.82
CA GLY A 71 -17.53 4.00 7.94
C GLY A 71 -16.51 3.39 8.89
N LYS A 72 -16.59 2.07 9.14
CA LYS A 72 -15.60 1.34 9.94
C LYS A 72 -14.24 1.30 9.24
N ALA A 73 -14.19 0.87 7.98
CA ALA A 73 -12.94 0.77 7.22
C ALA A 73 -12.24 2.13 7.08
N ARG A 74 -13.00 3.21 6.88
CA ARG A 74 -12.46 4.57 6.89
C ARG A 74 -11.78 4.90 8.22
N ARG A 75 -12.45 4.66 9.36
CA ARG A 75 -11.85 4.93 10.68
C ARG A 75 -10.58 4.12 10.90
N LEU A 76 -10.59 2.82 10.58
CA LEU A 76 -9.40 1.98 10.68
C LEU A 76 -8.24 2.48 9.81
N LEU A 77 -8.57 3.02 8.63
CA LEU A 77 -7.60 3.64 7.74
C LEU A 77 -7.03 4.95 8.34
N GLU A 78 -7.88 5.83 8.89
CA GLU A 78 -7.49 7.07 9.59
C GLU A 78 -6.68 6.80 10.88
N GLU A 79 -6.94 5.67 11.54
CA GLU A 79 -6.25 5.17 12.74
C GLU A 79 -4.99 4.33 12.40
N TRP A 80 -4.60 4.26 11.13
CA TRP A 80 -3.40 3.55 10.67
C TRP A 80 -3.37 2.04 11.00
N ARG A 81 -4.52 1.39 11.21
CA ARG A 81 -4.60 -0.03 11.60
C ARG A 81 -4.06 -0.99 10.53
N HIS A 82 -4.03 -0.55 9.27
CA HIS A 82 -3.39 -1.25 8.14
C HIS A 82 -1.85 -1.28 8.22
N PHE A 83 -1.24 -0.53 9.14
CA PHE A 83 0.20 -0.57 9.46
C PHE A 83 0.53 -1.36 10.74
N ASP A 84 -0.43 -2.07 11.34
CA ASP A 84 -0.21 -2.91 12.53
C ASP A 84 0.38 -4.28 12.14
N LEU A 85 1.63 -4.27 11.64
CA LEU A 85 2.27 -5.41 10.96
C LEU A 85 3.32 -6.14 11.82
N GLY A 86 3.63 -5.64 13.02
CA GLY A 86 4.64 -6.19 13.94
C GLY A 86 6.11 -5.98 13.51
N TRP A 87 6.40 -6.04 12.21
CA TRP A 87 7.72 -5.74 11.62
C TRP A 87 7.83 -4.31 11.07
N ALA A 88 6.71 -3.63 10.91
CA ALA A 88 6.62 -2.22 10.56
C ALA A 88 5.63 -1.51 11.50
N CYS A 89 5.92 -0.24 11.80
CA CYS A 89 5.02 0.64 12.53
C CYS A 89 5.16 2.07 12.02
N VAL A 90 4.11 2.86 12.22
CA VAL A 90 4.05 4.28 11.84
C VAL A 90 3.83 5.15 13.08
N ASN A 91 4.29 6.40 13.04
CA ASN A 91 3.99 7.39 14.09
C ASN A 91 2.50 7.81 14.17
N ALA A 92 1.66 7.26 13.29
CA ALA A 92 0.20 7.41 13.25
C ALA A 92 -0.28 8.88 13.36
N PRO A 93 0.19 9.79 12.49
CA PRO A 93 -0.21 11.19 12.55
C PRO A 93 -1.69 11.34 12.15
N THR A 94 -2.30 12.45 12.55
CA THR A 94 -3.60 12.84 12.00
C THR A 94 -3.53 12.91 10.47
N VAL A 95 -4.46 12.25 9.78
CA VAL A 95 -4.51 12.21 8.32
C VAL A 95 -4.93 13.57 7.77
N LYS A 96 -3.95 14.42 7.48
CA LYS A 96 -4.10 15.74 6.84
C LYS A 96 -2.92 16.05 5.93
N PRO A 97 -3.12 16.79 4.82
CA PRO A 97 -2.02 17.20 3.97
C PRO A 97 -0.92 17.92 4.77
N GLY A 98 0.33 17.59 4.49
CA GLY A 98 1.50 18.14 5.16
C GLY A 98 1.91 17.44 6.45
N ALA A 99 1.12 16.50 6.99
CA ALA A 99 1.49 15.78 8.20
C ALA A 99 2.72 14.87 7.97
N PRO A 100 3.74 14.91 8.84
CA PRO A 100 4.91 14.05 8.72
C PRO A 100 4.56 12.62 9.10
N VAL A 101 4.91 11.69 8.23
CA VAL A 101 4.70 10.25 8.40
C VAL A 101 6.07 9.60 8.52
N VAL A 102 6.31 8.87 9.60
CA VAL A 102 7.56 8.14 9.81
C VAL A 102 7.25 6.66 9.90
N VAL A 103 7.69 5.91 8.89
CA VAL A 103 7.56 4.44 8.88
C VAL A 103 8.85 3.84 9.41
N THR A 104 8.74 3.14 10.54
CA THR A 104 9.84 2.36 11.12
C THR A 104 9.64 0.90 10.75
N ALA A 105 10.57 0.32 9.98
CA ALA A 105 10.43 -1.04 9.47
C ALA A 105 11.73 -1.82 9.58
N LEU A 106 11.62 -3.11 9.92
CA LEU A 106 12.71 -4.07 9.90
C LEU A 106 12.80 -4.70 8.50
N SER A 107 13.90 -4.42 7.80
CA SER A 107 14.19 -4.90 6.44
C SER A 107 15.59 -5.50 6.38
N LEU A 108 15.71 -6.78 5.98
CA LEU A 108 16.98 -7.53 5.86
C LEU A 108 17.96 -7.23 7.01
N PHE A 109 17.58 -7.63 8.22
CA PHE A 109 18.40 -7.53 9.43
C PHE A 109 18.67 -6.11 9.96
N CYS A 110 18.33 -5.06 9.21
CA CYS A 110 18.47 -3.68 9.65
C CYS A 110 17.10 -3.00 9.79
N TRP A 111 16.98 -2.15 10.80
CA TRP A 111 15.84 -1.25 10.91
C TRP A 111 16.06 0.01 10.08
N THR A 112 14.96 0.60 9.65
CA THR A 112 14.92 1.87 8.91
C THR A 112 13.87 2.79 9.53
N CYS A 113 14.11 4.10 9.50
CA CYS A 113 13.11 5.14 9.79
C CYS A 113 12.95 5.99 8.54
N ASN A 114 11.82 5.83 7.86
CA ASN A 114 11.62 6.37 6.53
C ASN A 114 10.75 7.63 6.61
N PRO A 115 11.26 8.78 6.15
CA PRO A 115 10.53 10.05 6.20
C PRO A 115 9.60 10.18 5.00
N LEU A 116 8.30 10.32 5.27
CA LEU A 116 7.26 10.60 4.30
C LEU A 116 6.43 11.80 4.76
N ARG A 117 5.58 12.32 3.87
CA ARG A 117 4.59 13.33 4.21
C ARG A 117 3.31 13.06 3.47
N ILE A 118 2.17 13.26 4.15
CA ILE A 118 0.86 13.16 3.49
C ILE A 118 0.80 14.24 2.41
N SER A 119 0.81 13.84 1.15
CA SER A 119 0.73 14.75 0.00
C SER A 119 -0.69 15.22 -0.22
N TYR A 120 -1.68 14.35 0.05
CA TYR A 120 -3.08 14.72 -0.02
C TYR A 120 -4.02 13.80 0.76
N VAL A 121 -5.23 14.33 0.98
CA VAL A 121 -6.40 13.61 1.47
C VAL A 121 -7.57 13.99 0.56
N GLU A 122 -8.43 13.03 0.25
CA GLU A 122 -9.59 13.22 -0.61
C GLU A 122 -10.77 12.38 -0.10
N GLU A 123 -11.95 12.99 -0.06
CA GLU A 123 -13.21 12.26 0.06
C GLU A 123 -14.16 12.75 -1.02
N CYS A 124 -14.75 11.82 -1.77
CA CYS A 124 -15.62 12.14 -2.87
C CYS A 124 -16.79 11.15 -2.99
N ALA A 125 -17.89 11.64 -3.57
CA ALA A 125 -18.97 10.79 -4.02
C ALA A 125 -18.62 10.24 -5.41
N LEU A 126 -18.71 8.91 -5.57
CA LEU A 126 -18.60 8.29 -6.87
C LEU A 126 -19.94 8.46 -7.60
N ARG A 127 -19.93 9.11 -8.77
CA ARG A 127 -21.11 9.41 -9.57
C ARG A 127 -20.93 8.89 -10.99
N ARG A 128 -22.01 8.39 -11.58
CA ARG A 128 -22.01 7.99 -13.00
C ARG A 128 -21.64 9.20 -13.87
N GLY A 129 -20.63 9.03 -14.73
CA GLY A 129 -20.21 10.03 -15.72
C GLY A 129 -19.09 10.98 -15.27
N SER A 130 -18.55 10.83 -14.06
CA SER A 130 -17.29 11.51 -13.73
C SER A 130 -16.16 10.91 -14.57
N LYS A 131 -15.48 11.73 -15.36
CA LYS A 131 -14.30 11.32 -16.16
C LYS A 131 -13.07 11.00 -15.29
N GLN A 132 -13.16 11.23 -13.99
CA GLN A 132 -12.07 11.07 -13.04
C GLN A 132 -12.51 10.10 -11.96
N GLN A 133 -11.62 9.14 -11.66
CA GLN A 133 -11.67 8.11 -10.61
C GLN A 133 -12.33 6.81 -11.04
N LEU A 134 -11.47 5.88 -11.46
CA LEU A 134 -11.83 4.46 -11.45
C LEU A 134 -11.95 4.01 -9.98
N PRO A 135 -13.02 3.27 -9.63
CA PRO A 135 -13.16 2.72 -8.29
C PRO A 135 -12.07 1.66 -8.05
N PRO A 136 -11.69 1.40 -6.80
CA PRO A 136 -10.66 0.41 -6.46
C PRO A 136 -10.89 -0.97 -7.07
N TRP A 137 -12.14 -1.38 -7.34
CA TRP A 137 -12.49 -2.69 -7.92
C TRP A 137 -12.52 -2.74 -9.45
N SER A 138 -12.23 -1.66 -10.19
CA SER A 138 -12.23 -1.71 -11.66
C SER A 138 -11.13 -2.63 -12.20
N GLY A 139 -11.46 -3.51 -13.15
CA GLY A 139 -10.55 -4.55 -13.69
C GLY A 139 -10.66 -5.87 -12.92
N ALA A 140 -9.97 -6.93 -13.35
CA ALA A 140 -9.84 -8.15 -12.55
C ALA A 140 -8.97 -7.89 -11.32
N PRO A 141 -9.26 -8.45 -10.13
CA PRO A 141 -8.32 -8.39 -9.02
C PRO A 141 -6.97 -8.93 -9.50
N PRO A 142 -5.84 -8.30 -9.11
CA PRO A 142 -4.55 -8.91 -9.36
C PRO A 142 -4.61 -10.35 -8.83
N ALA A 143 -4.11 -11.32 -9.60
CA ALA A 143 -3.99 -12.69 -9.13
C ALA A 143 -3.40 -12.64 -7.72
N ALA A 144 -4.11 -13.22 -6.74
CA ALA A 144 -3.78 -13.14 -5.31
C ALA A 144 -2.27 -13.11 -5.14
N ALA A 145 -1.76 -12.04 -4.50
CA ALA A 145 -0.35 -11.72 -4.44
C ALA A 145 0.48 -13.01 -4.39
N ALA A 146 1.23 -13.29 -5.45
CA ALA A 146 1.96 -14.54 -5.62
C ALA A 146 2.86 -14.87 -4.40
N GLY A 147 3.12 -13.90 -3.52
CA GLY A 147 3.73 -14.05 -2.20
C GLY A 147 3.05 -15.06 -1.27
N ALA A 148 1.71 -15.18 -1.25
CA ALA A 148 1.04 -16.17 -0.41
C ALA A 148 1.32 -17.61 -0.89
N ARG A 149 1.29 -17.84 -2.21
CA ARG A 149 1.64 -19.13 -2.82
C ARG A 149 3.13 -19.42 -2.77
N LEU A 150 3.98 -18.40 -2.92
CA LEU A 150 5.43 -18.53 -2.79
C LEU A 150 5.83 -18.87 -1.36
N GLN A 151 5.20 -18.28 -0.34
CA GLN A 151 5.47 -18.60 1.06
C GLN A 151 5.01 -20.03 1.42
N GLU A 152 3.84 -20.47 0.95
CA GLU A 152 3.41 -21.86 1.09
C GLU A 152 4.33 -22.84 0.35
N GLN A 153 4.75 -22.52 -0.87
CA GLN A 153 5.69 -23.35 -1.64
C GLN A 153 7.09 -23.41 -1.00
N TRP A 154 7.57 -22.30 -0.43
CA TRP A 154 8.85 -22.25 0.28
C TRP A 154 8.80 -23.06 1.58
N LEU A 155 7.69 -22.97 2.34
CA LEU A 155 7.45 -23.78 3.53
C LEU A 155 7.26 -25.27 3.21
N GLN A 156 6.64 -25.62 2.08
CA GLN A 156 6.53 -27.01 1.59
C GLN A 156 7.89 -27.57 1.17
N THR A 157 8.73 -26.75 0.53
CA THR A 157 10.11 -27.11 0.15
C THR A 157 10.97 -27.36 1.38
N LEU A 158 10.83 -26.54 2.44
CA LEU A 158 11.50 -26.77 3.73
C LEU A 158 10.98 -28.01 4.49
N ARG A 159 9.75 -28.47 4.20
CA ARG A 159 9.15 -29.69 4.77
C ARG A 159 9.44 -30.94 3.95
N GLY A 160 10.27 -30.86 2.91
CA GLY A 160 10.72 -32.01 2.12
C GLY A 160 9.66 -32.63 1.20
N VAL A 161 8.57 -31.91 0.91
CA VAL A 161 7.53 -32.40 -0.02
C VAL A 161 7.83 -31.87 -1.42
N LEU A 162 8.25 -32.76 -2.33
CA LEU A 162 8.50 -32.41 -3.72
C LEU A 162 7.17 -32.11 -4.46
N PRO A 163 7.05 -30.98 -5.18
CA PRO A 163 5.87 -30.73 -5.99
C PRO A 163 5.87 -31.61 -7.25
N GLY A 164 4.73 -32.28 -7.51
CA GLY A 164 4.49 -33.04 -8.73
C GLY A 164 4.48 -32.14 -9.98
N ARG A 165 4.91 -32.71 -11.10
CA ARG A 165 5.03 -32.04 -12.41
C ARG A 165 3.63 -31.62 -12.92
N PRO A 166 3.40 -30.35 -13.31
CA PRO A 166 2.14 -29.98 -13.93
C PRO A 166 2.09 -30.47 -15.38
N SER A 167 1.11 -31.32 -15.68
CA SER A 167 0.72 -31.73 -17.03
C SER A 167 -0.38 -30.81 -17.56
N GLY A 168 -0.22 -30.38 -18.81
CA GLY A 168 -1.33 -30.24 -19.78
C GLY A 168 -2.31 -29.08 -19.61
N ASP A 169 -2.26 -28.20 -20.62
CA ASP A 169 -3.38 -27.44 -21.17
C ASP A 169 -3.93 -26.27 -20.34
N GLN A 170 -3.31 -25.10 -20.52
CA GLN A 170 -3.93 -23.81 -20.22
C GLN A 170 -4.29 -23.11 -21.52
N THR A 171 -5.45 -23.48 -22.08
CA THR A 171 -6.15 -22.60 -23.01
C THR A 171 -6.58 -21.37 -22.23
N GLN A 172 -5.80 -20.30 -22.34
CA GLN A 172 -6.05 -19.01 -21.72
C GLN A 172 -7.17 -18.33 -22.52
N PRO A 173 -8.36 -18.02 -21.95
CA PRO A 173 -9.30 -17.13 -22.61
C PRO A 173 -8.71 -15.72 -22.54
N GLN A 174 -7.98 -15.35 -23.59
CA GLN A 174 -7.62 -13.98 -23.90
C GLN A 174 -8.89 -13.14 -24.13
N ALA A 175 -8.83 -11.90 -23.66
CA ALA A 175 -9.49 -10.75 -24.30
C ALA A 175 -11.00 -10.48 -24.10
N ALA A 176 -11.59 -10.79 -22.95
CA ALA A 176 -12.85 -10.15 -22.51
C ALA A 176 -12.83 -9.97 -20.98
N ALA A 177 -12.90 -8.79 -20.35
CA ALA A 177 -13.46 -7.52 -20.76
C ALA A 177 -12.66 -6.35 -20.15
N VAL A 178 -12.00 -5.56 -20.99
CA VAL A 178 -11.54 -4.20 -20.68
C VAL A 178 -12.53 -3.22 -21.32
N ALA A 179 -13.83 -3.53 -21.25
CA ALA A 179 -14.86 -2.57 -21.58
C ALA A 179 -14.97 -1.60 -20.40
N ALA A 180 -14.79 -0.30 -20.67
CA ALA A 180 -14.81 0.78 -19.71
C ALA A 180 -15.97 0.66 -18.71
N ALA A 181 -15.71 0.05 -17.55
CA ALA A 181 -16.65 -0.02 -16.46
C ALA A 181 -16.87 1.42 -15.99
N ARG A 182 -18.07 1.95 -16.26
CA ARG A 182 -18.48 3.27 -15.77
C ARG A 182 -18.24 3.34 -14.25
N PRO A 183 -17.74 4.46 -13.70
CA PRO A 183 -17.62 4.60 -12.26
C PRO A 183 -19.01 4.42 -11.63
N PRO A 184 -19.18 3.44 -10.74
CA PRO A 184 -20.44 3.14 -10.10
C PRO A 184 -20.80 4.24 -9.10
N ARG A 185 -22.04 4.21 -8.61
CA ARG A 185 -22.43 5.09 -7.51
C ARG A 185 -21.74 4.63 -6.22
N GLY A 186 -21.35 5.57 -5.36
CA GLY A 186 -20.65 5.19 -4.13
C GLY A 186 -19.98 6.34 -3.40
N ARG A 187 -19.04 5.97 -2.52
CA ARG A 187 -18.16 6.90 -1.81
C ARG A 187 -16.74 6.37 -1.81
N ARG A 188 -15.78 7.28 -1.84
CA ARG A 188 -14.35 6.97 -1.76
C ARG A 188 -13.70 7.94 -0.77
N TYR A 189 -12.89 7.39 0.11
CA TYR A 189 -11.96 8.11 0.96
C TYR A 189 -10.55 7.62 0.66
N ALA A 190 -9.63 8.55 0.45
CA ALA A 190 -8.25 8.25 0.11
C ALA A 190 -7.29 9.26 0.73
N PHE A 191 -6.09 8.81 1.06
CA PHE A 191 -4.95 9.69 1.25
C PHE A 191 -3.73 9.06 0.61
N ALA A 192 -2.74 9.88 0.29
CA ALA A 192 -1.43 9.38 -0.08
C ALA A 192 -0.35 10.06 0.75
N HIS A 193 0.73 9.32 0.97
CA HIS A 193 1.97 9.91 1.43
C HIS A 193 3.08 9.65 0.43
N THR A 194 3.97 10.63 0.36
CA THR A 194 5.03 10.69 -0.63
C THR A 194 6.37 10.73 0.09
N THR A 195 7.35 10.07 -0.51
CA THR A 195 8.71 9.99 0.02
C THR A 195 9.40 11.36 0.03
N LEU A 196 10.18 11.62 1.09
CA LEU A 196 10.96 12.85 1.25
C LEU A 196 12.44 12.62 0.94
N GLY A 197 13.20 13.72 0.85
CA GLY A 197 14.66 13.66 0.82
C GLY A 197 15.23 12.79 1.96
N GLY A 198 16.18 11.91 1.64
CA GLY A 198 16.73 10.93 2.58
C GLY A 198 16.04 9.57 2.59
N HIS A 199 14.88 9.42 1.94
CA HIS A 199 14.25 8.11 1.72
C HIS A 199 14.98 7.31 0.63
N GLN A 200 15.11 5.98 0.81
CA GLN A 200 15.80 5.09 -0.14
C GLN A 200 14.98 4.79 -1.40
N ILE A 201 13.78 5.36 -1.49
CA ILE A 201 12.80 5.19 -2.54
C ILE A 201 12.32 6.59 -2.91
N SER A 202 12.00 6.78 -4.18
CA SER A 202 11.24 7.92 -4.68
C SER A 202 9.88 7.40 -5.14
N GLY A 203 8.78 7.89 -4.57
CA GLY A 203 7.46 7.39 -4.88
C GLY A 203 6.33 7.99 -4.05
N GLU A 204 5.11 7.60 -4.42
CA GLU A 204 3.86 7.94 -3.73
C GLU A 204 3.03 6.67 -3.52
N GLU A 205 2.47 6.52 -2.32
CA GLU A 205 1.62 5.40 -1.93
C GLU A 205 0.26 5.94 -1.51
N ARG A 206 -0.78 5.55 -2.25
CA ARG A 206 -2.19 5.87 -2.00
C ARG A 206 -2.86 4.71 -1.28
N PHE A 207 -3.51 5.02 -0.17
CA PHE A 207 -4.46 4.13 0.49
C PHE A 207 -5.88 4.59 0.24
N THR A 208 -6.79 3.65 0.04
CA THR A 208 -8.17 3.98 -0.31
C THR A 208 -9.14 3.01 0.32
N VAL A 209 -10.24 3.55 0.85
CA VAL A 209 -11.45 2.80 1.15
C VAL A 209 -12.55 3.32 0.25
N ALA A 210 -13.24 2.43 -0.45
CA ALA A 210 -14.40 2.82 -1.24
C ALA A 210 -15.55 1.84 -1.09
N TRP A 211 -16.75 2.39 -1.19
CA TRP A 211 -18.00 1.66 -1.13
C TRP A 211 -18.71 1.74 -2.47
N ASN A 212 -19.03 0.58 -3.03
CA ASN A 212 -19.88 0.41 -4.19
C ASN A 212 -21.34 0.39 -3.75
N ALA A 213 -22.12 1.39 -4.14
CA ALA A 213 -23.55 1.42 -3.81
C ALA A 213 -24.40 0.50 -4.72
N GLU A 214 -23.83 -0.08 -5.77
CA GLU A 214 -24.57 -0.96 -6.70
C GLU A 214 -24.65 -2.42 -6.21
N ASP A 215 -23.56 -2.96 -5.64
CA ASP A 215 -23.49 -4.33 -5.08
C ASP A 215 -23.21 -4.37 -3.57
N ASP A 216 -23.23 -3.18 -2.95
CA ASP A 216 -22.99 -2.91 -1.54
C ASP A 216 -21.59 -3.27 -1.03
N THR A 217 -20.62 -3.59 -1.89
CA THR A 217 -19.27 -4.01 -1.47
C THR A 217 -18.40 -2.84 -0.99
N VAL A 218 -17.55 -3.11 0.00
CA VAL A 218 -16.55 -2.17 0.52
C VAL A 218 -15.17 -2.76 0.27
N TRP A 219 -14.29 -1.95 -0.32
CA TRP A 219 -12.94 -2.33 -0.74
C TRP A 219 -11.90 -1.47 -0.06
N TYR A 220 -10.79 -2.11 0.31
CA TYR A 220 -9.52 -1.47 0.65
C TYR A 220 -8.54 -1.63 -0.51
N GLU A 221 -7.81 -0.57 -0.85
CA GLU A 221 -6.86 -0.53 -1.96
C GLU A 221 -5.57 0.17 -1.52
N ILE A 222 -4.46 -0.38 -2.03
CA ILE A 222 -3.13 0.20 -1.98
C ILE A 222 -2.66 0.36 -3.43
N TYR A 223 -2.41 1.61 -3.84
CA TYR A 223 -1.87 1.92 -5.16
C TYR A 223 -0.54 2.65 -4.98
N THR A 224 0.55 2.05 -5.43
CA THR A 224 1.90 2.58 -5.25
C THR A 224 2.58 2.85 -6.58
N LEU A 225 3.32 3.94 -6.62
CA LEU A 225 4.23 4.29 -7.69
C LEU A 225 5.60 4.52 -7.08
N SER A 226 6.62 3.78 -7.47
CA SER A 226 7.94 3.88 -6.84
C SER A 226 9.11 3.55 -7.77
N ARG A 227 10.29 4.06 -7.40
CA ARG A 227 11.59 3.65 -7.94
C ARG A 227 12.66 3.71 -6.85
N PRO A 228 13.76 2.95 -6.98
CA PRO A 228 14.91 3.11 -6.09
C PRO A 228 15.40 4.56 -6.06
N GLY A 229 15.63 5.09 -4.86
CA GLY A 229 16.09 6.47 -4.66
C GLY A 229 17.61 6.64 -4.78
N THR A 230 18.37 5.54 -4.81
CA THR A 230 19.84 5.52 -4.91
C THR A 230 20.34 4.33 -5.74
N LEU A 231 21.57 4.41 -6.25
CA LEU A 231 22.21 3.29 -6.98
C LEU A 231 22.34 2.03 -6.11
N VAL A 232 22.59 2.20 -4.81
CA VAL A 232 22.64 1.09 -3.84
C VAL A 232 21.26 0.43 -3.71
N ALA A 233 20.20 1.23 -3.63
CA ALA A 233 18.83 0.71 -3.60
C ALA A 233 18.48 -0.04 -4.90
N SER A 234 19.02 0.38 -6.05
CA SER A 234 18.86 -0.34 -7.32
C SER A 234 19.51 -1.73 -7.28
N ALA A 235 20.70 -1.87 -6.67
CA ALA A 235 21.33 -3.18 -6.48
C ALA A 235 20.52 -4.09 -5.53
N ALA A 236 19.88 -3.50 -4.51
CA ALA A 236 18.99 -4.21 -3.58
C ALA A 236 17.55 -4.40 -4.10
N HIS A 237 17.27 -4.06 -5.36
CA HIS A 237 15.91 -3.97 -5.89
C HIS A 237 15.08 -5.26 -5.72
N PRO A 238 15.59 -6.49 -5.99
CA PRO A 238 14.79 -7.71 -5.81
C PRO A 238 14.27 -7.87 -4.37
N VAL A 239 15.08 -7.49 -3.39
CA VAL A 239 14.72 -7.50 -1.98
C VAL A 239 13.68 -6.43 -1.69
N LEU A 240 13.89 -5.20 -2.19
CA LEU A 240 12.92 -4.12 -2.04
C LEU A 240 11.55 -4.53 -2.59
N ARG A 241 11.51 -5.18 -3.75
CA ARG A 241 10.29 -5.71 -4.35
C ARG A 241 9.62 -6.78 -3.48
N ALA A 242 10.40 -7.64 -2.82
CA ALA A 242 9.85 -8.61 -1.87
C ALA A 242 9.20 -7.92 -0.66
N PHE A 243 9.83 -6.86 -0.11
CA PHE A 243 9.24 -6.08 0.99
C PHE A 243 7.99 -5.33 0.58
N GLN A 244 7.97 -4.70 -0.60
CA GLN A 244 6.78 -3.99 -1.10
C GLN A 244 5.59 -4.94 -1.26
N ARG A 245 5.82 -6.13 -1.83
CA ARG A 245 4.77 -7.16 -1.92
C ARG A 245 4.32 -7.67 -0.55
N LYS A 246 5.26 -7.89 0.37
CA LYS A 246 4.96 -8.31 1.74
C LYS A 246 4.12 -7.26 2.47
N PHE A 247 4.51 -5.98 2.38
CA PHE A 247 3.77 -4.87 2.95
C PHE A 247 2.33 -4.85 2.45
N ALA A 248 2.13 -4.91 1.13
CA ALA A 248 0.80 -4.85 0.55
C ALA A 248 -0.09 -6.05 0.98
N ALA A 249 0.48 -7.25 1.08
CA ALA A 249 -0.23 -8.43 1.55
C ALA A 249 -0.61 -8.30 3.03
N ASP A 250 0.36 -8.05 3.90
CA ASP A 250 0.15 -7.95 5.34
C ASP A 250 -0.80 -6.80 5.72
N SER A 251 -0.74 -5.69 4.97
CA SER A 251 -1.63 -4.53 5.14
C SER A 251 -3.08 -4.86 4.76
N CYS A 252 -3.29 -5.59 3.65
CA CYS A 252 -4.61 -6.12 3.30
C CYS A 252 -5.15 -7.05 4.39
N ASP A 253 -4.33 -7.97 4.87
CA ASP A 253 -4.69 -8.93 5.93
C ASP A 253 -5.02 -8.21 7.25
N ALA A 254 -4.24 -7.19 7.63
CA ALA A 254 -4.48 -6.37 8.80
C ALA A 254 -5.84 -5.66 8.70
N MET A 255 -6.14 -5.04 7.57
CA MET A 255 -7.43 -4.38 7.36
C MET A 255 -8.59 -5.38 7.46
N GLN A 256 -8.48 -6.56 6.86
CA GLN A 256 -9.52 -7.59 6.96
C GLN A 256 -9.73 -8.09 8.39
N ARG A 257 -8.64 -8.34 9.13
CA ARG A 257 -8.67 -8.77 10.53
C ARG A 257 -9.39 -7.76 11.41
N GLU A 258 -9.05 -6.48 11.28
CA GLU A 258 -9.67 -5.39 12.06
C GLU A 258 -11.14 -5.20 11.70
N MET A 259 -11.49 -5.38 10.42
CA MET A 259 -12.87 -5.38 9.95
C MET A 259 -13.68 -6.53 10.54
N ALA A 260 -13.08 -7.71 10.75
CA ALA A 260 -13.72 -8.85 11.42
C ALA A 260 -13.86 -8.65 12.95
N ALA A 261 -12.89 -8.01 13.61
CA ALA A 261 -12.77 -7.92 15.08
C ALA A 261 -13.90 -7.14 15.82
N GLY A 262 -14.93 -6.65 15.13
CA GLY A 262 -16.08 -5.97 15.73
C GLY A 262 -17.45 -6.55 15.36
N ALA A 263 -17.49 -7.68 14.63
CA ALA A 263 -18.74 -8.34 14.27
C ALA A 263 -19.27 -9.29 15.37
N GLY A 264 -18.55 -9.44 16.49
CA GLY A 264 -18.83 -10.44 17.53
C GLY A 264 -19.41 -9.91 18.84
N SER A 265 -19.58 -8.60 19.03
CA SER A 265 -20.12 -8.02 20.26
C SER A 265 -21.56 -7.54 20.05
N GLY A 266 -22.45 -8.51 19.93
CA GLY A 266 -23.90 -8.34 19.89
C GLY A 266 -24.55 -9.58 20.48
N LYS A 267 -24.50 -9.70 21.80
CA LYS A 267 -25.39 -10.52 22.61
C LYS A 267 -25.97 -9.63 23.70
#